data_AF-A0A7Y2E784-F1
#
_entry.id   AF-A0A7Y2E784-F1
#
_cell.length_a   1.000
_cell.length_b   1.000
_cell.length_c   1.000
_cell.angle_alpha   90.00
_cell.angle_beta   90.00
_cell.angle_gamma   90.00
#
_symmetry.space_group_name_H-M   'P 1'
#
loop_
_entity.id
_entity.type
_entity.pdbx_description
1 polymer ?
#
loop_
_entity_poly.entity_id
_entity_poly.type
_entity_poly.pdbx_seq_one_letter_code
_entity_poly.pdbx_strand_id
1 'polypeptide(L)'
;MTGIVPYAIWAVLIVSGLSLLTMVVFSIKALAQGKVEPLSIILVAIPIVIFGVLGLVLGDWALAAVYGFLISLTLSAIALLLSGMRGLFGM
;
A
#
# COMPACT_ATOMS: atom_id res chain seq x y z
N MET A 1 11.28 33.31 1.01
CA MET A 1 10.46 32.13 0.66
C MET A 1 11.28 30.82 0.56
N THR A 2 12.62 30.88 0.47
CA THR A 2 13.50 29.70 0.38
C THR A 2 13.77 28.97 1.71
N GLY A 3 13.57 29.63 2.86
CA GLY A 3 13.79 29.01 4.17
C GLY A 3 12.65 28.16 4.72
N ILE A 4 11.42 28.29 4.20
CA ILE A 4 10.24 27.54 4.69
C ILE A 4 10.14 26.15 4.07
N VAL A 5 10.61 25.98 2.83
CA VAL A 5 10.48 24.73 2.08
C VAL A 5 11.07 23.52 2.84
N PRO A 6 12.28 23.59 3.43
CA PRO A 6 12.83 22.47 4.18
C PRO A 6 12.00 22.08 5.40
N TYR A 7 11.48 23.07 6.15
CA TYR A 7 10.63 22.82 7.31
C TYR A 7 9.29 22.22 6.92
N ALA A 8 8.71 22.65 5.79
CA ALA A 8 7.48 22.07 5.26
C ALA A 8 7.68 20.61 4.84
N ILE A 9 8.80 20.27 4.19
CA ILE A 9 9.14 18.88 3.83
C ILE A 9 9.26 18.02 5.10
N TRP A 10 9.99 18.47 6.11
CA TRP A 10 10.12 17.76 7.37
C TRP A 10 8.78 17.59 8.10
N ALA A 11 7.94 18.62 8.12
CA ALA A 11 6.62 18.54 8.71
C ALA A 11 5.76 17.48 8.02
N VAL A 12 5.74 17.45 6.69
CA VAL A 12 5.01 16.43 5.92
C VAL A 12 5.56 15.03 6.23
N LEU A 13 6.88 14.84 6.21
CA LEU A 13 7.48 13.53 6.51
C LEU A 13 7.12 13.02 7.91
N ILE A 14 7.18 13.89 8.93
CA ILE A 14 6.82 13.53 10.31
C ILE A 14 5.34 13.19 10.40
N VAL A 15 4.46 14.03 9.84
CA VAL A 15 3.01 13.81 9.88
C VAL A 15 2.63 12.54 9.12
N SER A 16 3.20 12.31 7.94
CA SER A 16 2.98 11.08 7.16
C SER A 16 3.48 9.86 7.93
N GLY A 17 4.68 9.91 8.52
CA GLY A 17 5.21 8.82 9.35
C GLY A 17 4.29 8.50 10.54
N LEU A 18 3.84 9.51 11.28
CA LEU A 18 2.92 9.34 12.41
C LEU A 18 1.56 8.80 11.96
N SER A 19 1.05 9.24 10.80
CA SER A 19 -0.22 8.73 10.26
C SER A 19 -0.13 7.24 9.94
N LEU A 20 0.97 6.79 9.34
CA LEU A 20 1.21 5.37 9.06
C LEU A 20 1.31 4.55 10.35
N LEU A 21 2.05 5.05 11.35
CA LEU A 21 2.19 4.37 12.65
C LEU A 21 0.84 4.21 13.36
N THR A 22 0.04 5.28 13.42
CA THR A 22 -1.28 5.23 14.04
C THR A 22 -2.21 4.28 13.29
N MET A 23 -2.19 4.30 11.95
CA MET A 23 -2.97 3.39 11.12
C MET A 23 -2.63 1.92 11.44
N VAL A 24 -1.35 1.57 11.51
CA VAL A 24 -0.91 0.20 11.87
C VAL A 24 -1.43 -0.21 13.25
N VAL A 25 -1.29 0.65 14.26
CA VAL A 25 -1.75 0.37 15.62
C VAL A 25 -3.26 0.15 15.66
N PHE A 26 -4.04 1.01 14.99
CA PHE A 26 -5.50 0.87 14.93
C PHE A 26 -5.93 -0.37 14.12
N SER A 27 -5.22 -0.73 13.05
CA SER A 27 -5.46 -1.95 12.29
C SER A 27 -5.23 -3.20 13.13
N ILE A 28 -4.14 -3.27 13.90
CA ILE A 28 -3.86 -4.39 14.81
C ILE A 28 -4.94 -4.48 15.90
N LYS A 29 -5.33 -3.34 16.48
CA LYS A 29 -6.41 -3.29 17.48
C LYS A 29 -7.75 -3.75 16.89
N ALA A 30 -8.08 -3.36 15.66
CA ALA A 30 -9.30 -3.77 15.00
C ALA A 30 -9.33 -5.28 14.72
N LEU A 31 -8.18 -5.85 14.33
CA LEU A 31 -8.00 -7.30 14.15
C LEU A 31 -8.18 -8.06 15.47
N ALA A 32 -7.57 -7.58 16.55
CA ALA A 32 -7.72 -8.18 17.88
C ALA A 32 -9.16 -8.12 18.42
N GLN A 33 -9.94 -7.13 17.98
CA GLN A 33 -11.36 -6.99 18.31
C GLN A 33 -12.29 -7.83 17.41
N GLY A 34 -11.75 -8.58 16.45
CA GLY A 34 -12.54 -9.39 15.50
C GLY A 34 -13.42 -8.57 14.57
N LYS A 35 -13.17 -7.27 14.43
CA LYS A 35 -13.99 -6.36 13.60
C LYS A 35 -13.67 -6.46 12.10
N VAL A 36 -12.61 -7.18 11.75
CA VAL A 36 -12.08 -7.28 10.38
C VAL A 36 -11.73 -8.73 10.10
N GLU A 37 -12.15 -9.24 8.94
CA GLU A 37 -11.78 -10.57 8.49
C GLU A 37 -10.27 -10.63 8.15
N PRO A 38 -9.51 -11.59 8.70
CA PRO A 38 -8.06 -11.70 8.46
C PRO A 38 -7.69 -11.81 6.97
N LEU A 39 -8.53 -12.47 6.17
CA LEU A 39 -8.31 -12.62 4.73
C LEU A 39 -8.31 -11.26 4.01
N SER A 40 -9.22 -10.36 4.40
CA SER A 40 -9.31 -9.01 3.84
C SER A 40 -8.04 -8.21 4.11
N ILE A 41 -7.48 -8.32 5.32
CA ILE A 41 -6.22 -7.65 5.69
C ILE A 41 -5.07 -8.16 4.83
N ILE A 42 -4.96 -9.47 4.64
CA ILE A 42 -3.89 -10.07 3.82
C ILE A 42 -3.97 -9.54 2.39
N LEU A 43 -5.16 -9.48 1.80
CA LEU A 43 -5.35 -8.98 0.43
C LEU A 43 -4.96 -7.50 0.29
N VAL A 44 -5.36 -6.66 1.26
CA VAL A 44 -5.01 -5.23 1.26
C VAL A 44 -3.52 -5.01 1.53
N ALA A 45 -2.85 -5.91 2.24
CA ALA A 45 -1.43 -5.81 2.53
C ALA A 45 -0.53 -6.16 1.33
N ILE A 46 -1.06 -6.84 0.28
CA ILE A 46 -0.26 -7.31 -0.86
C ILE A 46 0.61 -6.21 -1.48
N PRO A 47 0.09 -5.01 -1.84
CA PRO A 47 0.91 -3.96 -2.45
C PRO A 47 2.04 -3.47 -1.51
N ILE A 48 1.76 -3.41 -0.21
CA ILE A 48 2.74 -2.98 0.80
C ILE A 48 3.85 -4.03 0.93
N VAL A 49 3.48 -5.31 0.94
CA VAL A 49 4.45 -6.42 0.97
C VAL A 49 5.31 -6.44 -0.29
N ILE A 50 4.71 -6.27 -1.47
CA ILE A 50 5.44 -6.18 -2.74
C ILE A 50 6.46 -5.04 -2.69
N PHE A 51 6.02 -3.84 -2.27
CA PHE A 51 6.91 -2.69 -2.15
C PHE A 51 8.05 -2.94 -1.16
N GLY A 52 7.75 -3.49 0.02
CA GLY A 52 8.74 -3.81 1.04
C GLY A 52 9.78 -4.83 0.56
N VAL A 53 9.33 -5.91 -0.09
CA VAL A 53 10.22 -6.94 -0.65
C VAL A 53 11.09 -6.35 -1.75
N LEU A 54 10.53 -5.56 -2.67
CA LEU A 54 11.30 -4.90 -3.73
C LEU A 54 12.32 -3.91 -3.18
N GLY A 55 11.96 -3.14 -2.15
CA GLY A 55 12.89 -2.21 -1.50
C GLY A 55 14.09 -2.93 -0.88
N LEU A 56 13.84 -4.07 -0.23
CA LEU A 56 14.90 -4.89 0.35
C LEU A 56 15.78 -5.58 -0.71
N VAL A 57 15.21 -6.04 -1.83
CA VAL A 57 15.94 -6.76 -2.88
C VAL A 57 16.73 -5.80 -3.78
N LEU A 58 16.15 -4.67 -4.17
CA LEU A 58 16.77 -3.73 -5.10
C LEU A 58 17.77 -2.80 -4.42
N GLY A 59 17.64 -2.58 -3.10
CA GLY A 59 18.44 -1.59 -2.36
C GLY A 59 18.13 -0.13 -2.74
N ASP A 60 17.20 0.09 -3.69
CA ASP A 60 16.73 1.39 -4.14
C ASP A 60 15.22 1.48 -3.91
N TRP A 61 14.85 2.27 -2.89
CA TRP A 61 13.46 2.47 -2.49
C TRP A 61 12.65 3.29 -3.49
N ALA A 62 13.30 4.15 -4.29
CA ALA A 62 12.62 4.92 -5.33
C ALA A 62 12.25 4.01 -6.51
N LEU A 63 13.18 3.18 -6.97
CA LEU A 63 12.90 2.18 -8.00
C LEU A 63 11.90 1.13 -7.52
N ALA A 64 11.99 0.69 -6.27
CA ALA A 64 11.01 -0.21 -5.67
C ALA A 64 9.60 0.39 -5.66
N ALA A 65 9.46 1.71 -5.45
CA ALA A 65 8.16 2.38 -5.47
C ALA A 65 7.57 2.39 -6.87
N VAL A 66 8.39 2.68 -7.88
CA VAL A 66 8.00 2.65 -9.29
C VAL A 66 7.57 1.25 -9.69
N TYR A 67 8.39 0.23 -9.44
CA TYR A 67 8.05 -1.15 -9.79
C TYR A 67 6.86 -1.68 -8.98
N GLY A 68 6.78 -1.38 -7.68
CA GLY A 68 5.65 -1.75 -6.83
C GLY A 68 4.33 -1.16 -7.35
N PHE A 69 4.34 0.09 -7.81
CA PHE A 69 3.20 0.73 -8.46
C PHE A 69 2.83 0.02 -9.77
N LEU A 70 3.80 -0.21 -10.66
CA LEU A 70 3.56 -0.86 -11.96
C LEU A 70 3.01 -2.29 -11.80
N ILE A 71 3.55 -3.06 -10.85
CA ILE A 71 3.08 -4.41 -10.55
C ILE A 71 1.65 -4.37 -10.02
N SER A 72 1.37 -3.48 -9.05
CA SER A 72 0.03 -3.35 -8.47
C SER A 72 -1.01 -2.91 -9.51
N LEU A 73 -0.63 -2.01 -10.41
CA LEU A 73 -1.46 -1.58 -11.53
C LEU A 73 -1.76 -2.76 -12.48
N THR A 74 -0.75 -3.55 -12.81
CA THR A 74 -0.89 -4.72 -13.69
C THR A 74 -1.80 -5.78 -13.05
N LEU A 75 -1.61 -6.07 -11.75
CA LEU A 75 -2.46 -6.99 -11.00
C LEU A 75 -3.92 -6.50 -10.96
N SER A 76 -4.12 -5.21 -10.75
CA SER A 76 -5.45 -4.60 -10.75
C SER A 76 -6.11 -4.69 -12.13
N ALA A 77 -5.36 -4.43 -13.20
CA ALA A 77 -5.85 -4.56 -14.57
C ALA A 77 -6.26 -6.00 -14.88
N ILE A 78 -5.45 -6.99 -14.49
CA ILE A 78 -5.78 -8.42 -14.64
C ILE A 78 -7.02 -8.77 -13.83
N ALA A 79 -7.12 -8.32 -12.58
CA ALA A 79 -8.28 -8.58 -11.73
C ALA A 79 -9.58 -8.01 -12.34
N LEU A 80 -9.52 -6.79 -12.88
CA LEU A 80 -10.63 -6.15 -13.57
C LEU A 80 -11.03 -6.89 -14.85
N LEU A 81 -10.04 -7.31 -15.65
CA LEU A 81 -10.30 -8.11 -16.86
C LEU A 81 -10.97 -9.44 -16.52
N LEU A 82 -10.45 -10.17 -15.54
CA LEU A 82 -11.04 -11.44 -15.09
C LEU A 82 -12.44 -11.25 -14.51
N SER A 83 -12.67 -10.17 -13.76
CA SER A 83 -13.99 -9.81 -13.24
C SER A 83 -14.98 -9.52 -14.37
N GLY A 84 -14.57 -8.72 -15.36
CA GLY A 84 -15.37 -8.42 -16.55
C GLY A 84 -15.68 -9.68 -17.36
N MET A 85 -14.71 -10.57 -17.56
CA MET A 85 -14.92 -11.85 -18.23
C MET A 85 -15.93 -12.73 -17.46
N ARG A 86 -15.80 -12.86 -16.13
CA ARG A 86 -16.75 -13.63 -15.31
C ARG A 86 -18.18 -13.10 -15.48
N GLY A 87 -18.36 -11.78 -15.42
CA GLY A 87 -19.66 -11.14 -15.63
C GLY A 87 -20.26 -11.41 -17.03
N LEU A 88 -19.43 -11.56 -18.06
CA LEU A 88 -19.89 -11.88 -19.42
C LEU A 88 -20.24 -13.38 -19.60
N PHE A 89 -19.51 -14.27 -18.94
CA PHE A 89 -19.72 -15.72 -19.03
C PHE A 89 -20.72 -16.27 -18.00
N GLY A 90 -21.35 -15.39 -17.21
CA GLY A 90 -22.45 -15.77 -16.31
C GLY A 90 -22.08 -16.69 -15.15
N MET A 91 -20.79 -16.72 -14.76
CA MET A 91 -20.32 -17.39 -13.53
C MET A 91 -20.35 -16.46 -12.34
#